data_AF-A0A7C4UD00-F1
#
_entry.id   AF-A0A7C4UD00-F1
#
_cell.length_a   1.000
_cell.length_b   1.000
_cell.length_c   1.000
_cell.angle_alpha   90.00
_cell.angle_beta   90.00
_cell.angle_gamma   90.00
#
_symmetry.space_group_name_H-M   'P 1'
#
loop_
_entity.id
_entity.type
_entity.pdbx_description
1 polymer ?
#
loop_
_entity_poly.entity_id
_entity_poly.type
_entity_poly.pdbx_seq_one_letter_code
_entity_poly.pdbx_strand_id
1 'polypeptide(L)'
;MSLLIPIANWQAKLAWKLACWALAPFAGLPLGIIAFAMGLIGWRRVYRRPEDLGIRHAVGGVILGSLAAMFNAAGIAFILLGLRELGIL
;
A
#
# COMPACT_ATOMS: atom_id res chain seq x y z
N MET A 1 -8.30 16.38 14.35
CA MET A 1 -7.91 16.76 12.97
C MET A 1 -7.01 18.00 13.04
N SER A 2 -5.67 17.87 13.14
CA SER A 2 -4.69 18.95 12.83
C SER A 2 -3.21 18.48 12.88
N LEU A 3 -2.86 17.39 13.61
CA LEU A 3 -1.61 16.63 13.38
C LEU A 3 -1.63 15.82 12.04
N LEU A 4 -2.53 16.23 11.14
CA LEU A 4 -3.33 15.41 10.24
C LEU A 4 -2.98 15.65 8.76
N ILE A 5 -2.17 16.65 8.48
CA ILE A 5 -1.66 16.94 7.14
C ILE A 5 -0.14 16.81 7.25
N PRO A 6 0.46 15.69 6.81
CA PRO A 6 1.91 15.62 6.70
C PRO A 6 2.34 16.54 5.56
N ILE A 7 2.45 17.84 5.81
CA ILE A 7 2.92 18.81 4.79
C ILE A 7 4.36 18.42 4.43
N ALA A 8 5.18 18.07 5.41
CA ALA A 8 6.57 17.65 5.23
C ALA A 8 6.74 16.18 4.77
N ASN A 9 5.93 15.25 5.30
CA ASN A 9 6.03 13.81 4.98
C ASN A 9 5.10 13.40 3.81
N TRP A 10 5.45 13.88 2.61
CA TRP A 10 4.72 13.56 1.39
C TRP A 10 4.67 12.05 1.09
N GLN A 11 5.69 11.30 1.53
CA GLN A 11 5.76 9.84 1.36
C GLN A 11 4.64 9.13 2.13
N ALA A 12 4.41 9.51 3.39
CA ALA A 12 3.31 8.95 4.18
C ALA A 12 1.93 9.26 3.58
N LYS A 13 1.76 10.46 3.00
CA LYS A 13 0.55 10.88 2.26
C LYS A 13 0.29 10.00 1.05
N LEU A 14 1.32 9.78 0.23
CA LEU A 14 1.21 8.91 -0.94
C LEU A 14 0.98 7.46 -0.54
N ALA A 15 1.65 6.98 0.51
CA ALA A 15 1.46 5.64 1.03
C ALA A 15 -0.02 5.38 1.34
N TRP A 16 -0.67 6.29 2.08
CA TRP A 16 -2.09 6.18 2.41
C TRP A 16 -2.99 6.26 1.18
N LYS A 17 -2.77 7.22 0.27
CA LYS A 17 -3.58 7.34 -0.95
C LYS A 17 -3.47 6.09 -1.80
N LEU A 18 -2.25 5.64 -2.08
CA LEU A 18 -1.99 4.46 -2.90
C LEU A 18 -2.55 3.19 -2.24
N ALA A 19 -2.46 3.07 -0.91
CA ALA A 19 -3.10 2.00 -0.16
C ALA A 19 -4.63 1.96 -0.38
N CYS A 20 -5.31 3.11 -0.29
CA CYS A 20 -6.75 3.17 -0.55
C CYS A 20 -7.10 2.80 -2.00
N TRP A 21 -6.31 3.27 -2.98
CA TRP A 21 -6.51 2.91 -4.39
C TRP A 21 -6.15 1.45 -4.68
N ALA A 22 -5.24 0.85 -3.90
CA ALA A 22 -4.85 -0.54 -4.04
C ALA A 22 -5.96 -1.54 -3.65
N LEU A 23 -7.05 -1.07 -3.04
CA LEU A 23 -8.24 -1.90 -2.81
C LEU A 23 -8.96 -2.24 -4.12
N ALA A 24 -8.68 -1.55 -5.22
CA ALA A 24 -9.21 -1.88 -6.54
C ALA A 24 -8.62 -3.23 -7.04
N PRO A 25 -9.45 -4.14 -7.58
CA PRO A 25 -8.97 -5.39 -8.18
C PRO A 25 -7.98 -5.12 -9.33
N PHE A 26 -6.98 -6.00 -9.47
CA PHE A 26 -5.90 -5.96 -10.49
C PHE A 26 -4.92 -4.80 -10.37
N ALA A 27 -5.39 -3.56 -10.20
CA ALA A 27 -4.54 -2.41 -9.90
C ALA A 27 -3.91 -2.51 -8.50
N GLY A 28 -4.53 -3.28 -7.60
CA GLY A 28 -4.12 -3.44 -6.22
C GLY A 28 -2.78 -4.11 -6.00
N LEU A 29 -2.31 -4.95 -6.93
CA LEU A 29 -0.99 -5.57 -6.81
C LEU A 29 0.14 -4.52 -6.94
N PRO A 30 0.29 -3.79 -8.07
CA PRO A 30 1.34 -2.78 -8.19
C PRO A 30 1.14 -1.63 -7.19
N LEU A 31 -0.10 -1.17 -7.00
CA LEU A 31 -0.37 -0.05 -6.08
C LEU A 31 -0.12 -0.44 -4.62
N GLY A 32 -0.44 -1.66 -4.21
CA GLY A 32 -0.19 -2.16 -2.85
C GLY A 32 1.30 -2.25 -2.53
N ILE A 33 2.12 -2.72 -3.49
CA ILE A 33 3.58 -2.77 -3.35
C ILE A 33 4.16 -1.37 -3.20
N ILE A 34 3.72 -0.41 -4.04
CA ILE A 34 4.21 0.98 -3.97
C ILE A 34 3.74 1.64 -2.66
N ALA A 35 2.50 1.39 -2.22
CA ALA A 35 1.96 1.90 -0.96
C ALA A 35 2.77 1.40 0.24
N PHE A 36 3.12 0.10 0.26
CA PHE A 36 3.96 -0.49 1.28
C PHE A 36 5.35 0.15 1.33
N ALA A 37 6.01 0.28 0.18
CA ALA A 37 7.34 0.89 0.08
C ALA A 37 7.34 2.36 0.56
N MET A 38 6.36 3.15 0.11
CA MET A 38 6.20 4.54 0.54
C MET A 38 5.86 4.65 2.02
N GLY A 39 5.10 3.69 2.57
CA GLY A 39 4.79 3.61 3.99
C GLY A 39 6.05 3.36 4.83
N LEU A 40 6.92 2.46 4.38
CA LEU A 40 8.19 2.17 5.04
C LEU A 40 9.13 3.39 5.03
N ILE A 41 9.22 4.09 3.90
CA ILE A 41 10.01 5.32 3.76
C ILE A 41 9.44 6.43 4.66
N GLY A 42 8.13 6.62 4.64
CA GLY A 42 7.43 7.58 5.48
C GLY A 42 7.64 7.31 6.96
N TRP A 43 7.64 6.04 7.39
CA TRP A 43 7.88 5.65 8.77
C TRP A 43 9.34 5.91 9.18
N ARG A 44 10.32 5.50 8.36
CA ARG A 44 11.74 5.79 8.61
C ARG A 44 12.01 7.30 8.74
N ARG A 45 11.28 8.12 7.98
CA ARG A 45 11.37 9.58 8.07
C ARG A 45 10.87 10.11 9.41
N VAL A 46 9.70 9.70 9.88
CA VAL A 46 9.19 10.08 11.21
C VAL A 46 10.15 9.62 12.31
N TYR A 47 10.75 8.43 12.17
CA TYR A 47 11.70 7.93 13.16
C TYR A 47 12.98 8.78 13.26
N ARG A 48 13.48 9.29 12.13
CA ARG A 48 14.67 10.16 12.09
C ARG A 48 14.38 11.62 12.42
N ARG A 49 13.16 12.08 12.15
CA ARG A 49 12.67 13.44 12.40
C ARG A 49 11.27 13.35 12.99
N PRO A 50 11.13 13.22 14.32
CA PRO A 50 9.81 13.06 14.96
C PRO A 50 8.90 14.28 14.78
N GLU A 51 9.48 15.43 14.43
CA GLU A 51 8.79 16.65 13.96
C GLU A 51 8.04 16.46 12.63
N ASP A 52 8.48 15.52 11.77
CA ASP A 52 7.78 15.14 10.55
C ASP A 52 6.58 14.23 10.93
N LEU A 53 5.45 14.84 11.25
CA LEU A 53 4.18 14.15 11.51
C LEU A 53 3.76 13.27 10.31
N GLY A 54 2.99 12.20 10.57
CA GLY A 54 2.48 11.33 9.50
C GLY A 54 2.52 9.82 9.79
N ILE A 55 2.92 9.40 11.00
CA ILE A 55 3.12 7.99 11.31
C ILE A 55 1.88 7.11 11.08
N ARG A 56 0.67 7.63 11.38
CA ARG A 56 -0.58 6.89 11.12
C ARG A 56 -0.80 6.60 9.64
N HIS A 57 -0.45 7.54 8.76
CA HIS A 57 -0.56 7.37 7.31
C HIS A 57 0.53 6.43 6.78
N ALA A 58 1.73 6.50 7.35
CA ALA A 58 2.82 5.59 7.03
C ALA A 58 2.48 4.14 7.40
N VAL A 59 2.05 3.91 8.66
CA VAL A 59 1.63 2.60 9.15
C VAL A 59 0.39 2.10 8.40
N GLY A 60 -0.59 2.97 8.14
CA GLY A 60 -1.75 2.64 7.33
C GLY A 60 -1.35 2.19 5.92
N GLY A 61 -0.44 2.92 5.27
CA GLY A 61 0.10 2.56 3.95
C GLY A 61 0.83 1.21 3.94
N VAL A 62 1.61 0.91 5.00
CA VAL A 62 2.25 -0.40 5.18
C VAL A 62 1.21 -1.51 5.31
N ILE A 63 0.29 -1.40 6.27
CA ILE A 63 -0.66 -2.47 6.58
C ILE A 63 -1.63 -2.69 5.41
N LEU A 64 -2.28 -1.64 4.92
CA LEU A 64 -3.23 -1.78 3.82
C LEU A 64 -2.51 -2.17 2.53
N GLY A 65 -1.33 -1.60 2.25
CA GLY A 65 -0.54 -1.92 1.06
C GLY A 65 -0.14 -3.40 1.02
N SER A 66 0.31 -3.95 2.16
CA SER A 66 0.62 -5.38 2.29
C SER A 66 -0.62 -6.26 2.06
N LEU A 67 -1.74 -5.97 2.72
CA LEU A 67 -2.96 -6.75 2.57
C LEU A 67 -3.50 -6.69 1.13
N ALA A 68 -3.54 -5.50 0.54
CA ALA A 68 -3.98 -5.30 -0.83
C ALA A 68 -3.10 -6.09 -1.82
N ALA A 69 -1.78 -6.03 -1.68
CA ALA A 69 -0.86 -6.79 -2.52
C ALA A 69 -1.05 -8.30 -2.35
N MET A 70 -1.16 -8.80 -1.12
CA MET A 70 -1.35 -10.23 -0.83
C MET A 70 -2.66 -10.76 -1.43
N PHE A 71 -3.78 -10.07 -1.22
CA PHE A 71 -5.07 -10.51 -1.74
C PHE A 71 -5.15 -10.43 -3.26
N ASN A 72 -4.61 -9.38 -3.87
CA ASN A 72 -4.56 -9.29 -5.33
C ASN A 72 -3.64 -10.37 -5.93
N ALA A 73 -2.49 -10.67 -5.30
CA ALA A 73 -1.61 -11.76 -5.75
C ALA A 73 -2.31 -13.12 -5.68
N ALA A 74 -2.99 -13.41 -4.55
CA ALA A 74 -3.74 -14.64 -4.39
C ALA A 74 -4.90 -14.76 -5.40
N GLY A 75 -5.64 -13.68 -5.61
CA GLY A 75 -6.72 -13.64 -6.60
C GLY A 75 -6.22 -13.90 -8.03
N ILE A 76 -5.13 -13.26 -8.43
CA ILE A 76 -4.48 -13.51 -9.74
C ILE A 76 -4.02 -14.97 -9.84
N ALA A 77 -3.39 -15.51 -8.80
CA ALA A 77 -2.94 -16.90 -8.79
C ALA A 77 -4.11 -17.89 -8.96
N PHE A 78 -5.23 -17.69 -8.25
CA PHE A 78 -6.40 -18.55 -8.40
C PHE A 78 -7.05 -18.45 -9.79
N ILE A 79 -7.09 -17.25 -10.37
CA ILE A 79 -7.57 -17.07 -11.75
C ILE A 79 -6.67 -17.84 -12.71
N LEU A 80 -5.35 -17.70 -12.61
CA LEU A 80 -4.41 -18.40 -13.48
C LEU A 80 -4.49 -19.94 -13.33
N LEU A 81 -4.62 -20.42 -12.08
CA LEU A 81 -4.83 -21.85 -11.82
C LEU A 81 -6.14 -22.33 -12.44
N GLY A 82 -7.24 -21.61 -12.27
CA GLY A 82 -8.52 -21.96 -12.87
C GLY A 82 -8.48 -21.97 -14.41
N LEU A 83 -7.81 -21.01 -15.02
CA LEU A 83 -7.64 -20.95 -16.49
C LEU A 83 -6.81 -22.13 -17.01
N ARG A 84 -5.79 -22.57 -16.25
CA ARG A 84 -4.99 -23.76 -16.57
C ARG A 84 -5.81 -25.04 -16.48
N GLU A 85 -6.62 -25.21 -15.43
CA GLU A 85 -7.50 -26.37 -15.28
C GLU A 85 -8.56 -26.45 -16.40
N LEU A 86 -9.01 -25.30 -16.91
CA LEU A 86 -9.92 -25.22 -18.05
C LEU A 86 -9.24 -25.43 -19.42
N GLY A 87 -7.91 -25.59 -19.46
CA GLY A 87 -7.14 -25.76 -20.70
C GLY A 87 -7.11 -24.52 -21.60
N ILE A 88 -7.42 -23.34 -21.05
CA ILE A 88 -7.37 -22.06 -21.77
C ILE A 88 -5.93 -21.52 -21.82
N LEU A 89 -5.13 -21.85 -20.82
CA LEU A 89 -3.76 -21.40 -20.58
C LEU A 89 -2.79 -22.58 -20.51
#